data_AF-A0A0X3YB31-F1
#
_entry.id   AF-A0A0X3YB31-F1
#
_cell.length_a   1.000
_cell.length_b   1.000
_cell.length_c   1.000
_cell.angle_alpha   90.00
_cell.angle_beta   90.00
_cell.angle_gamma   90.00
#
_symmetry.space_group_name_H-M   'P 1'
#
loop_
_entity.id
_entity.type
_entity.pdbx_description
1 polymer ?
#
loop_
_entity_poly.entity_id
_entity_poly.type
_entity_poly.pdbx_seq_one_letter_code
_entity_poly.pdbx_strand_id
1 'polypeptide(L)'
;MKKLYRGVSAELDALNQGILKPYGNTVSSSVDFGQEGAAFRAGYTWGESLENGVLAHQVDSGMKNLGFISTSTSFEVARHFATRGNTCDGYMYTLDVEKFQGAGVKIVESEHSPYPDENEISIYAEDGGCIPDIVILTKQFIKKAQF
;
A
#
# COMPACT_ATOMS: atom_id res chain seq x y z
N MET A 1 -16.71 6.71 10.37
CA MET A 1 -15.65 7.16 9.46
C MET A 1 -14.32 6.47 9.74
N LYS A 2 -14.08 5.33 9.08
CA LYS A 2 -12.77 4.65 9.05
C LYS A 2 -11.91 5.35 7.99
N LYS A 3 -10.66 5.69 8.33
CA LYS A 3 -9.71 6.37 7.44
C LYS A 3 -8.48 5.50 7.23
N LEU A 4 -7.89 5.60 6.04
CA LEU A 4 -6.58 5.04 5.73
C LEU A 4 -5.64 6.15 5.28
N TYR A 5 -4.37 5.98 5.58
CA TYR A 5 -3.32 6.93 5.26
C TYR A 5 -2.31 6.31 4.32
N ARG A 6 -1.93 7.04 3.28
CA ARG A 6 -0.84 6.67 2.37
C ARG A 6 0.19 7.79 2.35
N GLY A 7 1.41 7.45 2.73
CA GLY A 7 2.57 8.31 2.55
C GLY A 7 3.22 8.08 1.21
N VAL A 8 3.52 9.17 0.49
CA VAL A 8 4.25 9.14 -0.79
C VAL A 8 5.36 10.17 -0.73
N SER A 9 6.58 9.82 -1.10
CA SER A 9 7.67 10.81 -1.18
C SER A 9 7.38 11.86 -2.27
N ALA A 10 7.89 13.08 -2.10
CA ALA A 10 7.61 14.15 -3.07
C ALA A 10 8.09 13.80 -4.50
N GLU A 11 9.19 13.05 -4.60
CA GLU A 11 9.70 12.49 -5.86
C GLU A 11 8.70 11.52 -6.51
N LEU A 12 8.20 10.55 -5.74
CA LEU A 12 7.28 9.54 -6.25
C LEU A 12 5.91 10.16 -6.59
N ASP A 13 5.48 11.13 -5.79
CA ASP A 13 4.27 11.91 -6.04
C ASP A 13 4.35 12.68 -7.37
N ALA A 14 5.48 13.35 -7.61
CA ALA A 14 5.72 14.06 -8.85
C ALA A 14 5.77 13.12 -10.06
N LEU A 15 6.43 11.96 -9.92
CA LEU A 15 6.50 10.93 -10.97
C LEU A 15 5.11 10.41 -11.34
N ASN A 16 4.24 10.21 -10.34
CA ASN A 16 2.87 9.74 -10.53
C ASN A 16 1.87 10.87 -10.76
N GLN A 17 2.32 12.11 -10.92
CA GLN A 17 1.47 13.29 -11.16
C GLN A 17 0.38 13.47 -10.07
N GLY A 18 0.69 13.08 -8.84
CA GLY A 18 -0.23 13.16 -7.71
C GLY A 18 -1.33 12.09 -7.68
N ILE A 19 -1.24 11.05 -8.51
CA ILE A 19 -2.19 9.94 -8.57
C ILE A 19 -1.67 8.75 -7.75
N LEU A 20 -2.55 8.06 -7.03
CA LEU A 20 -2.22 6.81 -6.34
C LEU A 20 -2.23 5.64 -7.33
N LYS A 21 -1.07 5.41 -7.94
CA LYS A 21 -0.84 4.42 -8.99
C LYS A 21 -0.08 3.20 -8.47
N PRO A 22 -0.59 1.96 -8.65
CA PRO A 22 0.15 0.75 -8.31
C PRO A 22 1.28 0.46 -9.29
N TYR A 23 2.18 -0.46 -8.95
CA TYR A 23 3.28 -0.86 -9.83
C TYR A 23 2.83 -1.68 -11.04
N GLY A 24 1.78 -2.48 -10.88
CA GLY A 24 1.14 -3.22 -11.97
C GLY A 24 -0.37 -3.32 -11.81
N ASN A 25 -0.99 -4.29 -12.46
CA ASN A 25 -2.45 -4.46 -12.54
C ASN A 25 -2.97 -5.81 -12.04
N THR A 26 -2.07 -6.72 -11.62
CA THR A 26 -2.41 -8.04 -11.10
C THR A 26 -2.26 -8.08 -9.59
N VAL A 27 -3.23 -8.68 -8.90
CA VAL A 27 -3.24 -8.77 -7.42
C VAL A 27 -2.94 -10.17 -6.90
N SER A 28 -2.99 -11.18 -7.78
CA SER A 28 -2.62 -12.54 -7.47
C SER A 28 -1.16 -12.81 -7.82
N SER A 29 -0.52 -13.69 -7.06
CA SER A 29 0.82 -14.16 -7.39
C SER A 29 1.05 -15.58 -6.90
N SER A 30 2.02 -16.28 -7.49
CA SER A 30 2.59 -17.50 -6.94
C SER A 30 3.83 -17.20 -6.12
N VAL A 31 4.06 -18.01 -5.07
CA VAL A 31 5.31 -17.97 -4.31
C VAL A 31 6.45 -18.62 -5.10
N ASP A 32 7.60 -17.95 -5.17
CA ASP A 32 8.80 -18.51 -5.79
C ASP A 32 9.69 -19.21 -4.75
N PHE A 33 10.48 -20.19 -5.20
CA PHE A 33 11.47 -20.83 -4.34
C PHE A 33 12.56 -19.82 -3.94
N GLY A 34 12.79 -19.68 -2.63
CA GLY A 34 13.76 -18.73 -2.09
C GLY A 34 13.27 -17.28 -2.06
N GLN A 35 11.98 -17.03 -2.30
CA GLN A 35 11.39 -15.70 -2.18
C GLN A 35 11.56 -15.15 -0.75
N GLU A 36 11.91 -13.86 -0.66
CA GLU A 36 11.99 -13.16 0.61
C GLU A 36 10.63 -13.18 1.34
N GLY A 37 10.65 -13.39 2.65
CA GLY A 37 9.46 -13.54 3.48
C GLY A 37 8.72 -14.88 3.33
N ALA A 38 9.08 -15.75 2.37
CA ALA A 38 8.49 -17.07 2.22
C ALA A 38 9.11 -18.09 3.20
N ALA A 39 8.80 -17.95 4.49
CA ALA A 39 9.24 -18.85 5.56
C ALA A 39 8.19 -19.90 5.93
N PHE A 40 8.60 -20.93 6.67
CA PHE A 40 7.67 -21.95 7.19
C PHE A 40 6.58 -21.28 8.04
N ARG A 41 5.31 -21.55 7.72
CA ARG A 41 4.11 -20.95 8.34
C ARG A 41 3.93 -19.43 8.12
N ALA A 42 4.58 -18.85 7.12
CA ALA A 42 4.35 -17.45 6.73
C ALA A 42 2.99 -17.20 6.01
N GLY A 43 2.10 -18.19 5.95
CA GLY A 43 0.76 -18.05 5.36
C GLY A 43 0.67 -18.29 3.84
N TYR A 44 1.81 -18.43 3.15
CA TYR A 44 1.81 -18.72 1.71
C TYR A 44 1.15 -20.07 1.38
N THR A 45 0.42 -20.10 0.28
CA THR A 45 -0.21 -21.29 -0.30
C THR A 45 0.45 -21.68 -1.62
N TRP A 46 0.27 -22.94 -2.04
CA TRP A 46 0.81 -23.39 -3.32
C TRP A 46 -0.06 -22.92 -4.49
N GLY A 47 0.59 -22.44 -5.56
CA GLY A 47 -0.09 -21.89 -6.74
C GLY A 47 -0.31 -20.38 -6.67
N GLU A 48 -1.07 -19.86 -7.63
CA GLU A 48 -1.43 -18.45 -7.70
C GLU A 48 -2.64 -18.15 -6.79
N SER A 49 -2.50 -17.15 -5.93
CA SER A 49 -3.59 -16.70 -5.05
C SER A 49 -3.48 -15.22 -4.71
N LEU A 50 -4.58 -14.62 -4.27
CA LEU A 50 -4.64 -13.24 -3.78
C LEU A 50 -3.82 -13.09 -2.50
N GLU A 51 -3.95 -14.05 -1.59
CA GLU A 51 -3.26 -14.08 -0.30
C GLU A 51 -1.73 -14.07 -0.49
N ASN A 52 -1.21 -14.87 -1.43
CA ASN A 52 0.20 -14.86 -1.79
C ASN A 52 0.64 -13.49 -2.33
N GLY A 53 -0.20 -12.87 -3.16
CA GLY A 53 0.05 -11.51 -3.68
C GLY A 53 0.13 -10.46 -2.58
N VAL A 54 -0.81 -10.49 -1.62
CA VAL A 54 -0.82 -9.56 -0.49
C VAL A 54 0.42 -9.78 0.39
N LEU A 55 0.75 -11.03 0.72
CA LEU A 55 1.94 -11.33 1.52
C LEU A 55 3.22 -10.86 0.83
N ALA A 56 3.37 -11.12 -0.48
CA ALA A 56 4.52 -10.64 -1.25
C ALA A 56 4.60 -9.10 -1.24
N HIS A 57 3.46 -8.42 -1.44
CA HIS A 57 3.39 -6.97 -1.45
C HIS A 57 3.71 -6.33 -0.09
N GLN A 58 3.28 -6.95 1.02
CA GLN A 58 3.57 -6.47 2.36
C GLN A 58 5.04 -6.68 2.76
N VAL A 59 5.71 -7.70 2.20
CA VAL A 59 7.16 -7.87 2.37
C VAL A 59 7.92 -6.78 1.63
N ASP A 60 7.59 -6.57 0.35
CA ASP A 60 8.10 -5.45 -0.43
C ASP A 60 7.04 -5.01 -1.45
N SER A 61 6.63 -3.74 -1.36
CA SER A 61 5.59 -3.18 -2.22
C SER A 61 5.93 -3.24 -3.72
N GLY A 62 7.23 -3.28 -4.07
CA GLY A 62 7.72 -3.45 -5.44
C GLY A 62 7.85 -4.92 -5.86
N MET A 63 7.72 -5.86 -4.93
CA MET A 63 7.81 -7.29 -5.21
C MET A 63 6.72 -7.69 -6.20
N LYS A 64 7.13 -8.36 -7.28
CA LYS A 64 6.25 -8.84 -8.37
C LYS A 64 5.45 -7.74 -9.11
N ASN A 65 5.71 -6.45 -8.85
CA ASN A 65 4.99 -5.32 -9.46
C ASN A 65 3.46 -5.48 -9.39
N LEU A 66 2.92 -5.78 -8.20
CA LEU A 66 1.50 -6.07 -8.03
C LEU A 66 0.62 -4.80 -8.06
N GLY A 67 -0.67 -5.01 -8.23
CA GLY A 67 -1.75 -4.01 -8.30
C GLY A 67 -2.17 -3.40 -6.97
N PHE A 68 -1.37 -3.57 -5.92
CA PHE A 68 -1.69 -3.09 -4.59
C PHE A 68 -1.07 -1.73 -4.27
N ILE A 69 -1.72 -1.03 -3.34
CA ILE A 69 -1.22 0.16 -2.66
C ILE A 69 -1.21 -0.11 -1.17
N SER A 70 -0.02 -0.09 -0.54
CA SER A 70 0.10 -0.16 0.92
C SER A 70 -0.46 1.09 1.59
N THR A 71 -1.41 0.94 2.48
CA THR A 71 -1.91 2.03 3.34
C THR A 71 -1.76 1.64 4.80
N SER A 72 -1.90 2.59 5.73
CA SER A 72 -1.89 2.29 7.16
C SER A 72 -3.05 2.99 7.86
N THR A 73 -3.52 2.40 8.96
CA THR A 73 -4.43 3.09 9.89
C THR A 73 -3.70 4.13 10.76
N SER A 74 -2.37 4.05 10.84
CA SER A 74 -1.53 4.96 11.62
C SER A 74 -0.98 6.09 10.74
N PHE A 75 -1.32 7.33 11.12
CA PHE A 75 -0.80 8.52 10.46
C PHE A 75 0.73 8.62 10.55
N GLU A 76 1.31 8.29 11.71
CA GLU A 76 2.76 8.40 11.92
C GLU A 76 3.53 7.37 11.09
N VAL A 77 2.99 6.15 10.91
CA VAL A 77 3.56 5.14 10.02
C VAL A 77 3.53 5.66 8.58
N ALA A 78 2.37 6.13 8.10
CA ALA A 78 2.27 6.72 6.77
C ALA A 78 3.20 7.95 6.61
N ARG A 79 3.42 8.75 7.64
CA ARG A 79 4.33 9.88 7.63
C ARG A 79 5.78 9.44 7.51
N HIS A 80 6.17 8.38 8.21
CA HIS A 80 7.49 7.78 8.09
C HIS A 80 7.77 7.38 6.64
N PHE A 81 6.80 6.73 5.98
CA PHE A 81 6.90 6.38 4.56
C PHE A 81 6.93 7.61 3.63
N ALA A 82 6.07 8.61 3.87
CA ALA A 82 6.04 9.84 3.08
C ALA A 82 7.40 10.56 3.08
N THR A 83 8.11 10.50 4.21
CA THR A 83 9.39 11.19 4.38
C THR A 83 10.62 10.29 4.16
N ARG A 84 10.42 9.02 3.76
CA ARG A 84 11.46 7.99 3.70
C ARG A 84 12.33 8.00 4.97
N GLY A 85 11.68 7.92 6.12
CA GLY A 85 12.35 7.99 7.42
C GLY A 85 13.03 9.34 7.68
N ASN A 86 12.34 10.44 7.36
CA ASN A 86 12.83 11.82 7.55
C ASN A 86 13.99 12.27 6.65
N THR A 87 14.24 11.59 5.54
CA THR A 87 15.31 11.96 4.58
C THR A 87 14.82 12.94 3.51
N CYS A 88 13.52 12.91 3.17
CA CYS A 88 12.90 13.79 2.18
C CYS A 88 11.55 14.35 2.65
N ASP A 89 11.07 15.37 1.95
CA ASP A 89 9.67 15.81 2.07
C ASP A 89 8.74 14.84 1.31
N GLY A 90 7.44 14.92 1.58
CA GLY A 90 6.45 14.06 0.94
C GLY A 90 5.04 14.58 1.00
N TYR A 91 4.10 13.70 0.65
CA TYR A 91 2.67 13.94 0.71
C TYR A 91 1.97 12.85 1.51
N MET A 92 0.96 13.29 2.24
CA MET A 92 0.04 12.43 2.96
C MET A 92 -1.31 12.44 2.25
N TYR A 93 -1.77 11.26 1.86
CA TYR A 93 -3.11 11.04 1.35
C TYR A 93 -3.97 10.46 2.47
N THR A 94 -5.11 11.09 2.74
CA THR A 94 -6.14 10.54 3.63
C THR A 94 -7.28 10.00 2.77
N LEU A 95 -7.61 8.73 2.96
CA LEU A 95 -8.63 8.01 2.19
C LEU A 95 -9.87 7.76 3.04
N ASP A 96 -11.04 7.86 2.40
CA ASP A 96 -12.33 7.53 3.00
C ASP A 96 -12.75 6.10 2.66
N VAL A 97 -12.69 5.21 3.65
CA VAL A 97 -13.07 3.80 3.45
C VAL A 97 -14.54 3.66 3.07
N GLU A 98 -15.41 4.57 3.49
CA GLU A 98 -16.84 4.51 3.19
C GLU A 98 -17.13 4.71 1.69
N LYS A 99 -16.20 5.33 0.94
CA LYS A 99 -16.32 5.54 -0.50
C LYS A 99 -15.78 4.39 -1.35
N PHE A 100 -15.06 3.45 -0.74
CA PHE A 100 -14.33 2.42 -1.49
C PHE A 100 -15.27 1.50 -2.29
N GLN A 101 -16.36 1.05 -1.66
CA GLN A 101 -17.31 0.14 -2.30
C GLN A 101 -17.91 0.76 -3.58
N GLY A 102 -18.33 2.03 -3.52
CA GLY A 102 -18.90 2.73 -4.67
C GLY A 102 -17.87 3.08 -5.75
N ALA A 103 -16.59 3.13 -5.39
CA ALA A 103 -15.48 3.45 -6.29
C ALA A 103 -14.75 2.22 -6.83
N GLY A 104 -15.21 1.00 -6.51
CA GLY A 104 -14.54 -0.24 -6.96
C GLY A 104 -13.18 -0.47 -6.28
N VAL A 105 -12.94 0.08 -5.10
CA VAL A 105 -11.71 -0.15 -4.32
C VAL A 105 -11.95 -1.27 -3.31
N LYS A 106 -11.06 -2.26 -3.27
CA LYS A 106 -11.11 -3.36 -2.32
C LYS A 106 -10.02 -3.20 -1.26
N ILE A 107 -10.29 -3.74 -0.08
CA ILE A 107 -9.36 -3.83 1.03
C ILE A 107 -8.97 -5.28 1.22
N VAL A 108 -7.68 -5.54 1.44
CA VAL A 108 -7.20 -6.83 1.91
C VAL A 108 -6.32 -6.63 3.13
N GLU A 109 -6.66 -7.37 4.18
CA GLU A 109 -5.87 -7.48 5.39
C GLU A 109 -5.26 -8.88 5.40
N SER A 110 -4.01 -8.99 5.85
CA SER A 110 -3.35 -10.29 6.03
C SER A 110 -3.27 -10.60 7.51
N GLU A 111 -3.72 -11.79 7.90
CA GLU A 111 -3.55 -12.30 9.26
C GLU A 111 -2.08 -12.58 9.60
N HIS A 112 -1.24 -12.74 8.58
CA HIS A 112 0.18 -13.08 8.70
C HIS A 112 1.07 -11.93 8.22
N SER A 113 0.67 -10.67 8.47
CA SER A 113 1.46 -9.51 8.08
C SER A 113 2.91 -9.65 8.56
N PRO A 114 3.92 -9.47 7.69
CA PRO A 114 5.32 -9.53 8.07
C PRO A 114 5.73 -8.41 9.05
N TYR A 115 4.98 -7.28 9.02
CA TYR A 115 5.24 -6.10 9.85
C TYR A 115 3.94 -5.68 10.59
N PRO A 116 3.53 -6.41 11.63
CA PRO A 116 2.24 -6.18 12.30
C PRO A 116 2.15 -4.78 12.94
N ASP A 117 3.26 -4.22 13.41
CA ASP A 117 3.30 -2.90 14.04
C ASP A 117 2.99 -1.75 13.07
N GLU A 118 3.18 -1.96 11.77
CA GLU A 118 2.88 -0.94 10.75
C GLU A 118 1.37 -0.78 10.52
N ASN A 119 0.57 -1.72 11.02
CA ASN A 119 -0.89 -1.77 10.81
C ASN A 119 -1.24 -1.56 9.32
N GLU A 120 -0.45 -2.21 8.45
CA GLU A 120 -0.60 -2.09 7.00
C GLU A 120 -1.93 -2.72 6.55
N ILE A 121 -2.63 -1.99 5.69
CA ILE A 121 -3.82 -2.42 4.99
C ILE A 121 -3.55 -2.23 3.50
N SER A 122 -3.52 -3.32 2.74
CA SER A 122 -3.31 -3.27 1.29
C SER A 122 -4.64 -3.01 0.60
N ILE A 123 -4.66 -2.09 -0.37
CA ILE A 123 -5.85 -1.79 -1.17
C ILE A 123 -5.56 -1.95 -2.65
N TYR A 124 -6.58 -2.21 -3.46
CA TYR A 124 -6.45 -2.27 -4.91
C TYR A 124 -7.75 -1.83 -5.59
N ALA A 125 -7.66 -1.33 -6.82
CA ALA A 125 -8.82 -1.08 -7.67
C ALA A 125 -9.25 -2.38 -8.36
N GLU A 126 -10.54 -2.69 -8.36
CA GLU A 126 -11.10 -3.92 -8.93
C GLU A 126 -10.87 -4.04 -10.44
N ASP A 127 -10.67 -2.93 -11.13
CA ASP A 127 -10.28 -2.87 -12.55
C ASP A 127 -8.77 -3.02 -12.79
N GLY A 128 -7.96 -3.20 -11.72
CA GLY A 128 -6.50 -3.26 -11.77
C GLY A 128 -5.84 -1.92 -12.05
N GLY A 129 -6.59 -0.82 -11.98
CA GLY A 129 -6.13 0.54 -12.29
C GLY A 129 -5.61 1.32 -11.09
N CYS A 130 -5.56 2.65 -11.28
CA CYS A 130 -5.22 3.58 -10.20
C CYS A 130 -6.37 3.69 -9.19
N ILE A 131 -6.04 4.05 -7.95
CA ILE A 131 -7.07 4.34 -6.94
C ILE A 131 -7.78 5.65 -7.33
N PRO A 132 -9.12 5.66 -7.48
CA PRO A 132 -9.84 6.85 -7.95
C PRO A 132 -9.82 8.02 -6.97
N ASP A 133 -9.66 9.25 -7.47
CA ASP A 133 -9.58 10.46 -6.64
C ASP A 133 -10.81 10.70 -5.75
N ILE A 134 -11.98 10.16 -6.12
CA ILE A 134 -13.22 10.26 -5.34
C ILE A 134 -13.05 9.76 -3.89
N VAL A 135 -12.16 8.78 -3.67
CA VAL A 135 -11.91 8.18 -2.35
C VAL A 135 -10.91 8.99 -1.52
N ILE A 136 -10.20 9.95 -2.13
CA ILE A 136 -9.22 10.80 -1.46
C ILE A 136 -9.95 11.95 -0.77
N LEU A 137 -9.87 12.01 0.56
CA LEU A 137 -10.42 13.13 1.34
C LEU A 137 -9.52 14.35 1.28
N THR A 138 -8.22 14.14 1.48
CA THR A 138 -7.23 15.20 1.50
C THR A 138 -5.89 14.69 0.99
N LYS A 139 -5.15 15.60 0.37
CA LYS A 139 -3.71 15.47 0.10
C LYS A 139 -3.00 16.63 0.79
N GLN A 140 -2.05 16.32 1.66
CA GLN A 140 -1.34 17.31 2.48
C GLN A 140 0.16 17.18 2.25
N PHE A 141 0.85 18.30 2.07
CA PHE A 141 2.31 18.31 2.03
C PHE A 141 2.89 18.10 3.43
N ILE A 142 3.85 17.19 3.53
CA ILE A 142 4.54 16.83 4.76
C ILE A 142 6.01 17.19 4.61
N LYS A 143 6.46 18.10 5.47
CA LYS A 143 7.87 18.47 5.55
C LYS A 143 8.62 17.51 6.44
N LYS A 144 9.86 17.17 6.08
CA LYS A 144 10.77 16.46 6.98
C LYS A 144 11.04 17.30 8.23
N ALA A 145 11.16 16.64 9.37
CA ALA A 145 11.60 17.23 10.61
C ALA A 145 13.03 17.79 10.43
N GLN A 146 13.23 19.00 10.93
CA GLN A 146 14.55 19.61 11.04
C GLN A 146 15.11 19.22 12.42
N PHE A 147 16.30 18.62 12.42
CA PHE A 147 17.09 18.36 13.63
C PHE A 147 18.25 19.35 13.69
#